data_AF-A0A7W7IS44-F1
#
_entry.id   AF-A0A7W7IS44-F1
#
_cell.length_a   1.000
_cell.length_b   1.000
_cell.length_c   1.000
_cell.angle_alpha   90.00
_cell.angle_beta   90.00
_cell.angle_gamma   90.00
#
_symmetry.space_group_name_H-M   'P 1'
#
loop_
_entity.id
_entity.type
_entity.pdbx_description
1 polymer ?
#
loop_
_entity_poly.entity_id
_entity_poly.type
_entity_poly.pdbx_seq_one_letter_code
_entity_poly.pdbx_strand_id
1 'polypeptide(L)'
;MTFPATDCAFEGFRLTRRAPVAVLSWAAAYAVFIAILFLLVGPHFVTVLSVITEMQAQGQTEPSPEDVERLMQAYGVIIGWAMPLGLLFSALISTAIVRSVIRPDERKFGYLRVGKDELRVLGASLIVSLIMFGVTLAGFMIVTVAMAGAMALPALWLVVVLLSLGVIALLAWLSVRLSLVVPSTFAEGRIVLKSAFAMTGKKVFWPLLGMAIIAGVMAMLVGLLGSAVAAPLSLMVGGNERLIAMEGASVPSLLSALGPMLAVSLVVQAVLSAAQVAIMYAPFSAAYLQLKGAPRP
;
A
#
# COMPACT_ATOMS: atom_id res chain seq x y z
N MET A 1 18.89 21.80 10.21
CA MET A 1 17.94 21.58 11.32
C MET A 1 17.52 20.13 11.27
N THR A 2 17.61 19.43 12.39
CA THR A 2 17.17 18.04 12.55
C THR A 2 15.83 18.08 13.28
N PHE A 3 14.83 17.34 12.81
CA PHE A 3 13.51 17.30 13.44
C PHE A 3 13.44 16.14 14.43
N PRO A 4 12.55 16.17 15.44
CA PRO A 4 12.43 15.09 16.41
C PRO A 4 11.75 13.88 15.76
N ALA A 5 12.56 12.98 15.18
CA ALA A 5 12.11 11.86 14.34
C ALA A 5 11.17 10.90 15.06
N THR A 6 11.51 10.49 16.29
CA THR A 6 10.68 9.62 17.12
C THR A 6 9.32 10.26 17.40
N ASP A 7 9.32 11.54 17.74
CA ASP A 7 8.09 12.28 18.04
C ASP A 7 7.18 12.43 16.80
N CYS A 8 7.76 12.64 15.60
CA CYS A 8 7.00 12.58 14.35
C CYS A 8 6.41 11.18 14.09
N ALA A 9 7.14 10.11 14.40
CA ALA A 9 6.71 8.75 14.11
C ALA A 9 5.40 8.37 14.83
N PHE A 10 5.12 8.98 15.99
CA PHE A 10 3.88 8.78 16.73
C PHE A 10 2.71 9.67 16.27
N GLU A 11 2.89 10.52 15.26
CA GLU A 11 1.83 11.43 14.80
C GLU A 11 0.57 10.66 14.36
N GLY A 12 0.72 9.50 13.74
CA GLY A 12 -0.44 8.69 13.34
C GLY A 12 -1.29 8.23 14.51
N PHE A 13 -0.69 7.86 15.64
CA PHE A 13 -1.44 7.52 16.87
C PHE A 13 -2.10 8.75 17.51
N ARG A 14 -1.43 9.90 17.45
CA ARG A 14 -2.03 11.16 17.92
C ARG A 14 -3.23 11.53 17.08
N LEU A 15 -3.13 11.36 15.77
CA LEU A 15 -4.20 11.62 14.82
C LEU A 15 -5.39 10.68 15.03
N THR A 16 -5.18 9.37 15.20
CA THR A 16 -6.27 8.42 15.46
C THR A 16 -6.98 8.74 16.79
N ARG A 17 -6.24 9.20 17.81
CA ARG A 17 -6.82 9.64 19.09
C ARG A 17 -7.52 11.00 19.00
N ARG A 18 -6.97 11.96 18.25
CA ARG A 18 -7.50 13.33 18.08
C ARG A 18 -8.74 13.36 17.19
N ALA A 19 -8.79 12.51 16.17
CA ALA A 19 -9.84 12.51 15.16
C ALA A 19 -10.32 11.07 14.83
N PRO A 20 -10.88 10.33 15.81
CA PRO A 20 -11.32 8.94 15.59
C PRO A 20 -12.41 8.83 14.52
N VAL A 21 -13.30 9.83 14.41
CA VAL A 21 -14.35 9.88 13.39
C VAL A 21 -13.76 9.99 11.97
N ALA A 22 -12.60 10.64 11.80
CA ALA A 22 -11.92 10.68 10.51
C ALA A 22 -11.43 9.29 10.10
N VAL A 23 -10.88 8.52 11.05
CA VAL A 23 -10.47 7.12 10.82
C VAL A 23 -11.65 6.25 10.40
N LEU A 24 -12.82 6.41 11.04
CA LEU A 24 -14.05 5.71 10.64
C LEU A 24 -14.51 6.11 9.24
N SER A 25 -14.38 7.38 8.87
CA SER A 25 -14.71 7.85 7.51
C SER A 25 -13.76 7.25 6.47
N TRP A 26 -12.47 7.14 6.79
CA TRP A 26 -11.48 6.47 5.93
C TRP A 26 -11.72 4.98 5.85
N ALA A 27 -12.10 4.32 6.95
CA ALA A 27 -12.50 2.92 6.95
C ALA A 27 -13.71 2.69 6.05
N ALA A 28 -14.73 3.56 6.09
CA ALA A 28 -15.86 3.48 5.17
C ALA A 28 -15.41 3.62 3.71
N ALA A 29 -14.50 4.56 3.41
CA ALA A 29 -13.92 4.71 2.08
C ALA A 29 -13.13 3.48 1.63
N TYR A 30 -12.34 2.86 2.52
CA TYR A 30 -11.64 1.60 2.27
C TYR A 30 -12.61 0.46 2.01
N ALA A 31 -13.69 0.33 2.79
CA ALA A 31 -14.69 -0.71 2.58
C ALA A 31 -15.34 -0.59 1.19
N VAL A 32 -15.72 0.63 0.79
CA VAL A 32 -16.25 0.91 -0.55
C VAL A 32 -15.22 0.57 -1.63
N PHE A 33 -13.96 1.00 -1.46
CA PHE A 33 -12.89 0.72 -2.41
C PHE A 33 -12.63 -0.79 -2.57
N ILE A 34 -12.52 -1.52 -1.46
CA ILE A 34 -12.32 -2.98 -1.47
C ILE A 34 -13.52 -3.67 -2.10
N ALA A 35 -14.75 -3.25 -1.81
CA ALA A 35 -15.95 -3.82 -2.42
C ALA A 35 -16.00 -3.59 -3.94
N ILE A 36 -15.64 -2.39 -4.41
CA ILE A 36 -15.56 -2.08 -5.84
C ILE A 36 -14.48 -2.94 -6.51
N LEU A 37 -13.28 -3.03 -5.92
CA LEU A 37 -12.24 -3.91 -6.45
C LEU A 37 -12.69 -5.37 -6.48
N PHE A 38 -13.29 -5.87 -5.40
CA PHE A 38 -13.80 -7.23 -5.35
C PHE A 38 -14.83 -7.49 -6.45
N LEU A 39 -15.74 -6.55 -6.72
CA LEU A 39 -16.71 -6.67 -7.81
C LEU A 39 -16.06 -6.69 -9.19
N LEU A 40 -15.05 -5.84 -9.42
CA LEU A 40 -14.39 -5.68 -10.73
C LEU A 40 -13.41 -6.82 -11.03
N VAL A 41 -12.63 -7.25 -10.03
CA VAL A 41 -11.51 -8.17 -10.24
C VAL A 41 -11.66 -9.52 -9.53
N GLY A 42 -12.63 -9.66 -8.62
CA GLY A 42 -12.90 -10.90 -7.88
C GLY A 42 -13.06 -12.14 -8.77
N PRO A 43 -13.82 -12.09 -9.88
CA PRO A 43 -13.94 -13.23 -10.80
C PRO A 43 -12.60 -13.68 -11.39
N HIS A 44 -11.68 -12.75 -11.63
CA HIS A 44 -10.36 -13.08 -12.18
C HIS A 44 -9.45 -13.75 -11.15
N PHE A 45 -9.61 -13.45 -9.86
CA PHE A 45 -8.94 -14.21 -8.80
C PHE A 45 -9.44 -15.66 -8.74
N VAL A 46 -10.73 -15.89 -8.99
CA VAL A 46 -11.28 -17.26 -9.08
C VAL A 46 -10.63 -18.00 -10.26
N THR A 47 -10.45 -17.35 -11.41
CA THR A 47 -9.73 -17.95 -12.56
C THR A 47 -8.29 -18.30 -12.21
N VAL A 48 -7.56 -17.43 -11.50
CA VAL A 48 -6.18 -17.73 -11.08
C VAL A 48 -6.15 -18.96 -10.16
N LEU A 49 -7.06 -19.03 -9.19
CA LEU A 49 -7.16 -20.18 -8.29
C LEU A 49 -7.55 -21.46 -9.03
N SER A 50 -8.48 -21.39 -9.98
CA SER A 50 -8.93 -22.58 -10.73
C SER A 50 -7.77 -23.18 -11.54
N VAL A 51 -6.98 -22.35 -12.22
CA VAL A 51 -5.80 -22.81 -12.98
C VAL A 51 -4.80 -23.49 -12.04
N ILE A 52 -4.52 -22.91 -10.87
CA ILE A 52 -3.61 -23.51 -9.89
C ILE A 52 -4.13 -24.87 -9.40
N THR A 53 -5.42 -24.98 -9.09
CA THR A 53 -6.03 -26.25 -8.64
C THR A 53 -6.07 -27.31 -9.73
N GLU A 54 -6.31 -26.91 -10.98
CA GLU A 54 -6.30 -27.80 -12.15
C GLU A 54 -4.89 -28.38 -12.37
N MET A 55 -3.86 -27.52 -12.33
CA MET A 55 -2.46 -27.95 -12.44
C MET A 55 -2.07 -28.94 -11.33
N GLN A 56 -2.48 -28.66 -10.09
CA GLN A 56 -2.23 -29.55 -8.95
C GLN A 56 -2.93 -30.90 -9.11
N ALA A 57 -4.19 -30.91 -9.53
CA ALA A 57 -4.96 -32.13 -9.76
C ALA A 57 -4.36 -33.01 -10.88
N GLN A 58 -3.72 -32.37 -11.87
CA GLN A 58 -3.06 -33.04 -12.99
C GLN A 58 -1.59 -33.40 -12.71
N GLY A 59 -1.07 -33.08 -11.52
CA GLY A 59 0.34 -33.31 -11.17
C GLY A 59 1.33 -32.50 -12.01
N GLN A 60 0.89 -31.38 -12.60
CA GLN A 60 1.72 -30.52 -13.42
C GLN A 60 2.56 -29.58 -12.56
N THR A 61 3.87 -29.54 -12.82
CA THR A 61 4.81 -28.61 -12.17
C THR A 61 5.00 -27.33 -12.96
N GLU A 62 4.68 -27.33 -14.25
CA GLU A 62 4.82 -26.19 -15.14
C GLU A 62 3.48 -25.89 -15.82
N PRO A 63 3.08 -24.61 -15.92
CA PRO A 63 1.83 -24.24 -16.58
C PRO A 63 1.93 -24.51 -18.09
N SER A 64 0.88 -25.10 -18.65
CA SER A 64 0.78 -25.26 -20.10
C SER A 64 0.67 -23.89 -20.80
N PRO A 65 0.95 -23.78 -22.11
CA PRO A 65 0.76 -22.52 -22.84
C PRO A 65 -0.66 -21.95 -22.71
N GLU A 66 -1.67 -22.79 -22.61
CA GLU A 66 -3.07 -22.40 -22.39
C GLU A 66 -3.28 -21.82 -20.98
N ASP A 67 -2.68 -22.42 -19.96
CA ASP A 67 -2.72 -21.91 -18.58
C ASP A 67 -2.04 -20.54 -18.48
N VAL A 68 -0.90 -20.39 -19.15
CA VAL A 68 -0.18 -19.11 -19.22
C VAL A 68 -1.05 -18.03 -19.85
N GLU A 69 -1.77 -18.33 -20.93
CA GLU A 69 -2.69 -17.38 -21.57
C GLU A 69 -3.83 -16.99 -20.62
N ARG A 70 -4.49 -17.97 -19.99
CA ARG A 70 -5.58 -17.72 -19.02
C ARG A 70 -5.11 -16.87 -17.85
N LEU A 71 -3.94 -17.19 -17.28
CA LEU A 71 -3.33 -16.41 -16.21
C LEU A 71 -2.98 -15.00 -16.65
N MET A 72 -2.38 -14.84 -17.83
CA MET A 72 -2.03 -13.53 -18.38
C MET A 72 -3.25 -12.66 -18.59
N GLN A 73 -4.34 -13.20 -19.13
CA GLN A 73 -5.61 -12.47 -19.29
C GLN A 73 -6.19 -12.07 -17.92
N ALA A 74 -6.22 -12.99 -16.96
CA ALA A 74 -6.73 -12.70 -15.61
C ALA A 74 -5.89 -11.62 -14.90
N TYR A 75 -4.56 -11.76 -14.89
CA TYR A 75 -3.66 -10.75 -14.33
C TYR A 75 -3.74 -9.42 -15.07
N GLY A 76 -3.90 -9.44 -16.39
CA GLY A 76 -4.07 -8.23 -17.21
C GLY A 76 -5.28 -7.41 -16.76
N VAL A 77 -6.42 -8.06 -16.52
CA VAL A 77 -7.62 -7.36 -16.01
C VAL A 77 -7.45 -6.93 -14.55
N ILE A 78 -6.89 -7.79 -13.69
CA ILE A 78 -6.63 -7.47 -12.28
C ILE A 78 -5.75 -6.22 -12.18
N ILE A 79 -4.60 -6.20 -12.86
CA ILE A 79 -3.66 -5.08 -12.84
C ILE A 79 -4.28 -3.85 -13.51
N GLY A 80 -4.95 -4.04 -14.65
CA GLY A 80 -5.60 -2.98 -15.42
C GLY A 80 -6.62 -2.17 -14.62
N TRP A 81 -7.33 -2.80 -13.68
CA TRP A 81 -8.25 -2.11 -12.77
C TRP A 81 -7.63 -1.73 -11.43
N ALA A 82 -6.89 -2.63 -10.80
CA ALA A 82 -6.35 -2.42 -9.46
C ALA A 82 -5.33 -1.28 -9.43
N MET A 83 -4.50 -1.14 -10.48
CA MET A 83 -3.46 -0.11 -10.50
C MET A 83 -4.03 1.32 -10.61
N PRO A 84 -4.91 1.65 -11.59
CA PRO A 84 -5.47 3.00 -11.67
C PRO A 84 -6.37 3.34 -10.47
N LEU A 85 -7.25 2.42 -10.07
CA LEU A 85 -8.14 2.65 -8.92
C LEU A 85 -7.36 2.76 -7.62
N GLY A 86 -6.35 1.93 -7.42
CA GLY A 86 -5.45 1.99 -6.27
C GLY A 86 -4.70 3.32 -6.20
N LEU A 87 -4.24 3.85 -7.34
CA LEU A 87 -3.58 5.15 -7.40
C LEU A 87 -4.55 6.30 -7.07
N LEU A 88 -5.76 6.29 -7.63
CA LEU A 88 -6.81 7.27 -7.33
C LEU A 88 -7.17 7.27 -5.84
N PHE A 89 -7.39 6.08 -5.29
CA PHE A 89 -7.75 5.90 -3.89
C PHE A 89 -6.59 6.28 -2.94
N SER A 90 -5.36 5.88 -3.28
CA SER A 90 -4.15 6.28 -2.55
C SER A 90 -4.00 7.81 -2.52
N ALA A 91 -4.21 8.49 -3.65
CA ALA A 91 -4.14 9.95 -3.72
C ALA A 91 -5.22 10.60 -2.83
N LEU A 92 -6.45 10.10 -2.85
CA LEU A 92 -7.54 10.58 -1.99
C LEU A 92 -7.22 10.43 -0.50
N ILE A 93 -6.84 9.22 -0.07
CA ILE A 93 -6.57 8.91 1.34
C ILE A 93 -5.31 9.63 1.85
N SER A 94 -4.22 9.60 1.07
CA SER A 94 -3.00 10.31 1.45
C SER A 94 -3.23 11.81 1.57
N THR A 95 -4.02 12.41 0.67
CA THR A 95 -4.41 13.82 0.76
C THR A 95 -5.22 14.10 2.02
N ALA A 96 -6.19 13.24 2.36
CA ALA A 96 -7.00 13.39 3.57
C ALA A 96 -6.13 13.30 4.85
N ILE A 97 -5.18 12.37 4.91
CA ILE A 97 -4.24 12.24 6.04
C ILE A 97 -3.35 13.47 6.14
N VAL A 98 -2.77 13.92 5.02
CA VAL A 98 -1.92 15.11 5.01
C VAL A 98 -2.71 16.34 5.44
N ARG A 99 -3.94 16.51 4.94
CA ARG A 99 -4.84 17.59 5.33
C ARG A 99 -5.12 17.56 6.83
N SER A 100 -5.35 16.38 7.41
CA SER A 100 -5.62 16.24 8.84
C SER A 100 -4.47 16.65 9.77
N VAL A 101 -3.24 16.71 9.23
CA VAL A 101 -2.03 17.15 9.94
C VAL A 101 -1.68 18.61 9.62
N ILE A 102 -1.70 19.00 8.34
CA ILE A 102 -1.29 20.34 7.88
C ILE A 102 -2.40 21.38 8.05
N ARG A 103 -3.67 20.99 7.90
CA ARG A 103 -4.86 21.86 8.00
C ARG A 103 -5.93 21.19 8.88
N PRO A 104 -5.67 21.04 10.19
CA PRO A 104 -6.53 20.30 11.13
C PRO A 104 -7.92 20.92 11.31
N ASP A 105 -8.14 22.17 10.89
CA ASP A 105 -9.43 22.85 10.98
C ASP A 105 -10.40 22.43 9.85
N GLU A 106 -9.89 21.83 8.77
CA GLU A 106 -10.69 21.41 7.61
C GLU A 106 -11.42 20.05 7.81
N ARG A 107 -12.03 19.83 8.98
CA ARG A 107 -12.50 18.50 9.46
C ARG A 107 -13.67 17.85 8.72
N LYS A 108 -14.33 18.57 7.78
CA LYS A 108 -15.55 18.10 7.09
C LYS A 108 -15.31 16.74 6.40
N PHE A 109 -16.26 15.81 6.54
CA PHE A 109 -16.23 14.45 5.96
C PHE A 109 -14.96 13.65 6.28
N GLY A 110 -14.41 13.79 7.50
CA GLY A 110 -13.17 13.12 7.87
C GLY A 110 -11.99 13.54 6.99
N TYR A 111 -11.97 14.80 6.54
CA TYR A 111 -10.97 15.36 5.62
C TYR A 111 -11.02 14.79 4.19
N LEU A 112 -11.98 13.91 3.84
CA LEU A 112 -12.15 13.41 2.46
C LEU A 112 -12.82 14.48 1.59
N ARG A 113 -12.18 14.81 0.46
CA ARG A 113 -12.72 15.71 -0.57
C ARG A 113 -12.24 15.26 -1.93
N VAL A 114 -12.96 15.69 -2.97
CA VAL A 114 -12.50 15.55 -4.36
C VAL A 114 -12.32 16.96 -4.89
N GLY A 115 -11.09 17.33 -5.23
CA GLY A 115 -10.78 18.68 -5.67
C GLY A 115 -9.41 18.80 -6.32
N LYS A 116 -9.00 20.06 -6.50
CA LYS A 116 -7.72 20.40 -7.13
C LYS A 116 -6.52 19.89 -6.33
N ASP A 117 -6.62 19.82 -5.01
CA ASP A 117 -5.55 19.33 -4.15
C ASP A 117 -5.33 17.83 -4.33
N GLU A 118 -6.40 17.04 -4.38
CA GLU A 118 -6.35 15.60 -4.66
C GLU A 118 -5.79 15.33 -6.06
N LEU A 119 -6.17 16.12 -7.07
CA LEU A 119 -5.64 15.97 -8.43
C LEU A 119 -4.13 16.28 -8.50
N ARG A 120 -3.66 17.27 -7.74
CA ARG A 120 -2.22 17.58 -7.64
C ARG A 120 -1.46 16.47 -6.94
N VAL A 121 -1.99 15.96 -5.83
CA VAL A 121 -1.39 14.82 -5.10
C VAL A 121 -1.42 13.56 -5.97
N LEU A 122 -2.47 13.34 -6.75
CA LEU A 122 -2.56 12.26 -7.73
C LEU A 122 -1.45 12.38 -8.78
N GLY A 123 -1.31 13.56 -9.40
CA GLY A 123 -0.25 13.80 -10.38
C GLY A 123 1.15 13.61 -9.79
N ALA A 124 1.39 14.09 -8.57
CA ALA A 124 2.66 13.90 -7.88
C ALA A 124 2.92 12.42 -7.53
N SER A 125 1.89 11.71 -7.05
CA SER A 125 1.96 10.27 -6.73
C SER A 125 2.18 9.44 -7.99
N LEU A 126 1.57 9.81 -9.12
CA LEU A 126 1.78 9.17 -10.42
C LEU A 126 3.24 9.33 -10.86
N ILE A 127 3.79 10.55 -10.78
CA ILE A 127 5.20 10.80 -11.13
C ILE A 127 6.13 9.95 -10.25
N VAL A 128 5.91 9.95 -8.92
CA VAL A 128 6.69 9.12 -8.00
C VAL A 128 6.56 7.63 -8.33
N SER A 129 5.33 7.16 -8.60
CA SER A 129 5.07 5.77 -8.96
C SER A 129 5.76 5.37 -10.26
N LEU A 130 5.76 6.22 -11.28
CA LEU A 130 6.46 5.98 -12.54
C LEU A 130 7.98 5.93 -12.36
N ILE A 131 8.55 6.80 -11.54
CA ILE A 131 9.99 6.74 -11.23
C ILE A 131 10.31 5.43 -10.50
N MET A 132 9.54 5.08 -9.47
CA MET A 132 9.74 3.84 -8.70
C MET A 132 9.55 2.60 -9.59
N PHE A 133 8.56 2.60 -10.47
CA PHE A 133 8.31 1.54 -11.43
C PHE A 133 9.48 1.41 -12.41
N GLY A 134 9.96 2.51 -13.00
CA GLY A 134 11.10 2.49 -13.93
C GLY A 134 12.38 1.95 -13.28
N VAL A 135 12.67 2.36 -12.04
CA VAL A 135 13.83 1.84 -11.29
C VAL A 135 13.67 0.36 -10.94
N THR A 136 12.47 -0.06 -10.55
CA THR A 136 12.17 -1.46 -10.22
C THR A 136 12.30 -2.34 -11.47
N LEU A 137 11.73 -1.90 -12.60
CA LEU A 137 11.80 -2.62 -13.87
C LEU A 137 13.25 -2.72 -14.35
N ALA A 138 14.01 -1.62 -14.36
CA ALA A 138 15.41 -1.65 -14.74
C ALA A 138 16.25 -2.55 -13.82
N GLY A 139 16.04 -2.46 -12.51
CA GLY A 139 16.69 -3.32 -11.53
C GLY A 139 16.38 -4.81 -11.74
N PHE A 140 15.11 -5.13 -11.98
CA PHE A 140 14.66 -6.50 -12.27
C PHE A 140 15.28 -7.05 -13.56
N MET A 141 15.34 -6.24 -14.62
CA MET A 141 16.00 -6.64 -15.87
C MET A 141 17.49 -6.93 -15.66
N ILE A 142 18.19 -6.07 -14.91
CA ILE A 142 19.62 -6.25 -14.60
C ILE A 142 19.84 -7.54 -13.79
N VAL A 143 19.04 -7.77 -12.75
CA VAL A 143 19.14 -8.96 -11.89
C VAL A 143 18.82 -10.24 -12.68
N THR A 144 17.79 -10.23 -13.51
CA THR A 144 17.40 -11.38 -14.34
C THR A 144 18.50 -11.76 -15.33
N VAL A 145 19.14 -10.78 -15.98
CA VAL A 145 20.29 -11.03 -16.88
C VAL A 145 21.47 -11.63 -16.09
N ALA A 146 21.78 -11.08 -14.91
CA ALA A 146 22.84 -11.62 -14.06
C ALA A 146 22.54 -13.06 -13.60
N MET A 147 21.28 -13.36 -13.29
CA MET A 147 20.82 -14.68 -12.88
C MET A 147 20.97 -15.71 -14.00
N ALA A 148 20.61 -15.35 -15.24
CA ALA A 148 20.85 -16.21 -16.40
C ALA A 148 22.35 -16.54 -16.58
N GLY A 149 23.24 -15.55 -16.38
CA GLY A 149 24.68 -15.78 -16.38
C GLY A 149 25.16 -16.71 -15.24
N ALA A 150 24.57 -16.57 -14.04
CA ALA A 150 24.91 -17.41 -12.89
C ALA A 150 24.48 -18.88 -13.04
N MET A 151 23.46 -19.16 -13.87
CA MET A 151 23.10 -20.55 -14.20
C MET A 151 24.19 -21.25 -15.02
N ALA A 152 24.92 -20.51 -15.85
CA ALA A 152 26.05 -21.04 -16.62
C ALA A 152 27.36 -21.08 -15.80
N LEU A 153 27.57 -20.10 -14.91
CA LEU A 153 28.77 -19.96 -14.08
C LEU A 153 28.38 -19.76 -12.62
N PRO A 154 28.39 -20.81 -11.78
CA PRO A 154 27.96 -20.72 -10.38
C PRO A 154 28.71 -19.68 -9.54
N ALA A 155 29.94 -19.32 -9.91
CA ALA A 155 30.70 -18.26 -9.24
C ALA A 155 30.03 -16.87 -9.31
N LEU A 156 29.10 -16.65 -10.26
CA LEU A 156 28.40 -15.36 -10.43
C LEU A 156 27.21 -15.18 -9.49
N TRP A 157 26.82 -16.17 -8.68
CA TRP A 157 25.73 -16.01 -7.71
C TRP A 157 25.98 -14.86 -6.72
N LEU A 158 27.24 -14.62 -6.34
CA LEU A 158 27.59 -13.47 -5.50
C LEU A 158 27.24 -12.14 -6.18
N VAL A 159 27.43 -12.05 -7.50
CA VAL A 159 27.07 -10.85 -8.28
C VAL A 159 25.56 -10.63 -8.28
N VAL A 160 24.77 -11.69 -8.46
CA VAL A 160 23.30 -11.63 -8.40
C VAL A 160 22.82 -11.09 -7.05
N VAL A 161 23.40 -11.60 -5.95
CA VAL A 161 23.05 -11.14 -4.60
C VAL A 161 23.43 -9.66 -4.41
N LEU A 162 24.64 -9.26 -4.79
CA LEU A 162 25.09 -7.86 -4.65
C LEU A 162 24.26 -6.89 -5.49
N LEU A 163 23.90 -7.26 -6.73
CA LEU A 163 23.03 -6.46 -7.58
C LEU A 163 21.63 -6.33 -6.97
N SER A 164 21.06 -7.42 -6.46
CA SER A 164 19.76 -7.42 -5.80
C SER A 164 19.74 -6.51 -4.58
N LEU A 165 20.76 -6.61 -3.71
CA LEU A 165 20.92 -5.73 -2.56
C LEU A 165 21.11 -4.27 -2.99
N GLY A 166 21.85 -4.01 -4.07
CA GLY A 166 22.03 -2.68 -4.65
C GLY A 166 20.71 -2.07 -5.13
N VAL A 167 19.86 -2.84 -5.82
CA VAL A 167 18.53 -2.40 -6.25
C VAL A 167 17.65 -2.10 -5.05
N ILE A 168 17.62 -2.97 -4.04
CA ILE A 168 16.86 -2.75 -2.80
C ILE A 168 17.35 -1.47 -2.09
N ALA A 169 18.66 -1.27 -1.97
CA ALA A 169 19.24 -0.08 -1.34
C ALA A 169 18.88 1.19 -2.12
N LEU A 170 18.90 1.14 -3.46
CA LEU A 170 18.50 2.26 -4.32
C LEU A 170 17.01 2.59 -4.15
N LEU A 171 16.13 1.58 -4.10
CA LEU A 171 14.70 1.76 -3.88
C LEU A 171 14.40 2.35 -2.50
N ALA A 172 15.09 1.85 -1.46
CA ALA A 172 14.96 2.39 -0.10
C ALA A 172 15.44 3.85 -0.03
N TRP A 173 16.60 4.15 -0.64
CA TRP A 173 17.12 5.51 -0.73
C TRP A 173 16.14 6.44 -1.45
N LEU A 174 15.62 6.02 -2.60
CA LEU A 174 14.69 6.82 -3.39
C LEU A 174 13.36 7.04 -2.66
N SER A 175 12.84 6.02 -1.98
CA SER A 175 11.61 6.10 -1.18
C SER A 175 11.73 7.16 -0.08
N VAL A 176 12.85 7.19 0.65
CA VAL A 176 13.11 8.23 1.66
C VAL A 176 13.22 9.60 1.00
N ARG A 177 13.93 9.69 -0.13
CA ARG A 177 14.16 10.97 -0.82
C ARG A 177 12.88 11.58 -1.40
N LEU A 178 11.93 10.74 -1.83
CA LEU A 178 10.64 11.14 -2.39
C LEU A 178 9.50 11.17 -1.35
N SER A 179 9.75 10.76 -0.11
CA SER A 179 8.72 10.65 0.95
C SER A 179 7.97 11.96 1.25
N LEU A 180 8.61 13.11 1.03
CA LEU A 180 8.01 14.43 1.30
C LEU A 180 7.29 15.04 0.09
N VAL A 181 7.24 14.35 -1.05
CA VAL A 181 6.61 14.86 -2.28
C VAL A 181 5.12 15.14 -2.08
N VAL A 182 4.40 14.18 -1.47
CA VAL A 182 2.97 14.29 -1.20
C VAL A 182 2.65 15.44 -0.23
N PRO A 183 3.22 15.50 1.00
CA PRO A 183 2.92 16.58 1.92
C PRO A 183 3.34 17.96 1.40
N SER A 184 4.46 18.05 0.67
CA SER A 184 4.90 19.31 0.06
C SER A 184 3.97 19.77 -1.06
N THR A 185 3.49 18.84 -1.90
CA THR A 185 2.56 19.14 -3.01
C THR A 185 1.23 19.65 -2.48
N PHE A 186 0.71 19.03 -1.44
CA PHE A 186 -0.51 19.49 -0.78
C PHE A 186 -0.32 20.88 -0.14
N ALA A 187 0.76 21.07 0.62
CA ALA A 187 1.01 22.32 1.33
C ALA A 187 1.24 23.51 0.40
N GLU A 188 2.03 23.32 -0.67
CA GLU A 188 2.36 24.38 -1.64
C GLU A 188 1.28 24.60 -2.71
N GLY A 189 0.29 23.69 -2.84
CA GLY A 189 -0.76 23.79 -3.86
C GLY A 189 -0.26 23.64 -5.31
N ARG A 190 0.91 23.02 -5.49
CA ARG A 190 1.53 22.73 -6.80
C ARG A 190 2.45 21.52 -6.68
N ILE A 191 2.69 20.81 -7.79
CA ILE A 191 3.56 19.62 -7.80
C ILE A 191 5.02 20.04 -7.61
N VAL A 192 5.68 19.55 -6.54
CA VAL A 192 7.00 20.06 -6.09
C VAL A 192 8.05 18.97 -5.88
N LEU A 193 8.30 18.17 -6.92
CA LEU A 193 9.25 17.06 -6.87
C LEU A 193 10.69 17.49 -6.48
N LYS A 194 11.23 18.53 -7.14
CA LYS A 194 12.61 19.00 -6.93
C LYS A 194 12.83 19.57 -5.53
N SER A 195 11.88 20.38 -5.05
CA SER A 195 11.93 20.98 -3.72
C SER A 195 11.87 19.91 -2.62
N ALA A 196 10.94 18.96 -2.74
CA ALA A 196 10.82 17.84 -1.81
C ALA A 196 12.09 16.98 -1.79
N PHE A 197 12.68 16.69 -2.95
CA PHE A 197 13.94 15.96 -3.06
C PHE A 197 15.12 16.72 -2.46
N ALA A 198 15.20 18.05 -2.61
CA ALA A 198 16.24 18.85 -1.98
C ALA A 198 16.11 18.85 -0.44
N MET A 199 14.87 18.89 0.07
CA MET A 199 14.57 18.93 1.50
C MET A 199 14.96 17.66 2.25
N THR A 200 14.91 16.50 1.59
CA THR A 200 15.31 15.19 2.17
C THR A 200 16.84 14.96 2.13
N GLY A 201 17.63 16.03 2.13
CA GLY A 201 19.10 16.03 1.99
C GLY A 201 19.85 15.23 3.05
N LYS A 202 21.18 15.13 2.93
CA LYS A 202 22.04 14.27 3.78
C LYS A 202 21.77 14.38 5.30
N LYS A 203 21.52 15.59 5.81
CA LYS A 203 21.24 15.83 7.25
C LYS A 203 19.86 15.33 7.71
N VAL A 204 18.90 15.26 6.78
CA VAL A 204 17.50 14.93 7.05
C VAL A 204 17.18 13.47 6.68
N PHE A 205 17.98 12.89 5.78
CA PHE A 205 17.82 11.52 5.27
C PHE A 205 17.76 10.47 6.40
N TRP A 206 18.77 10.41 7.27
CA TRP A 206 18.84 9.40 8.34
C TRP A 206 17.71 9.54 9.38
N PRO A 207 17.39 10.75 9.88
CA PRO A 207 16.21 10.95 10.71
C PRO A 207 14.89 10.53 10.03
N LEU A 208 14.71 10.83 8.73
CA LEU A 208 13.52 10.40 7.97
C LEU A 208 13.48 8.88 7.82
N LEU A 209 14.60 8.24 7.52
CA LEU A 209 14.69 6.79 7.42
C LEU A 209 14.34 6.14 8.77
N GLY A 210 14.94 6.61 9.87
CA GLY A 210 14.63 6.12 11.21
C GLY A 210 13.16 6.31 11.58
N MET A 211 12.59 7.48 11.28
CA MET A 211 11.16 7.75 11.46
C MET A 211 10.30 6.79 10.62
N ALA A 212 10.62 6.58 9.34
CA ALA A 212 9.89 5.69 8.46
C ALA A 212 9.94 4.24 8.94
N ILE A 213 11.10 3.78 9.44
CA ILE A 213 11.25 2.45 10.04
C ILE A 213 10.35 2.33 11.28
N ILE A 214 10.39 3.31 12.19
CA ILE A 214 9.54 3.29 13.39
C ILE A 214 8.05 3.28 12.98
N ALA A 215 7.64 4.15 12.07
CA ALA A 215 6.26 4.19 11.57
C ALA A 215 5.84 2.85 10.93
N GLY A 216 6.74 2.24 10.15
CA GLY A 216 6.51 0.93 9.52
C GLY A 216 6.37 -0.19 10.53
N VAL A 217 7.27 -0.27 11.52
CA VAL A 217 7.19 -1.26 12.61
C VAL A 217 5.90 -1.06 13.40
N MET A 218 5.53 0.18 13.73
CA MET A 218 4.29 0.45 14.45
C MET A 218 3.03 0.10 13.65
N ALA A 219 3.01 0.38 12.34
CA ALA A 219 1.91 -0.02 11.45
C ALA A 219 1.81 -1.55 11.33
N MET A 220 2.96 -2.25 11.30
CA MET A 220 3.02 -3.71 11.33
C MET A 220 2.48 -4.27 12.66
N LEU A 221 2.87 -3.68 13.80
CA LEU A 221 2.35 -4.08 15.12
C LEU A 221 0.83 -3.88 15.22
N VAL A 222 0.31 -2.75 14.72
CA VAL A 222 -1.14 -2.52 14.66
C VAL A 222 -1.84 -3.50 13.73
N GLY A 223 -1.21 -3.89 12.62
CA GLY A 223 -1.70 -4.96 11.76
C GLY A 223 -1.77 -6.30 12.47
N LEU A 224 -0.71 -6.68 13.18
CA LEU A 224 -0.64 -7.93 13.94
C LEU A 224 -1.69 -7.97 15.06
N LEU A 225 -1.76 -6.92 15.88
CA LEU A 225 -2.77 -6.79 16.93
C LEU A 225 -4.18 -6.79 16.35
N GLY A 226 -4.37 -6.07 15.24
CA GLY A 226 -5.63 -6.05 14.49
C GLY A 226 -6.05 -7.43 14.03
N SER A 227 -5.12 -8.22 13.48
CA SER A 227 -5.37 -9.59 13.04
C SER A 227 -5.71 -10.52 14.21
N ALA A 228 -5.07 -10.35 15.38
CA ALA A 228 -5.38 -11.11 16.59
C ALA A 228 -6.79 -10.80 17.10
N VAL A 229 -7.22 -9.53 17.01
CA VAL A 229 -8.60 -9.12 17.36
C VAL A 229 -9.61 -9.57 16.29
N ALA A 230 -9.19 -9.62 15.02
CA ALA A 230 -10.03 -10.08 13.92
C ALA A 230 -10.31 -11.58 13.97
N ALA A 231 -9.35 -12.39 14.43
CA ALA A 231 -9.44 -13.84 14.40
C ALA A 231 -10.70 -14.42 15.09
N PRO A 232 -11.06 -14.02 16.33
CA PRO A 232 -12.32 -14.45 16.95
C PRO A 232 -13.56 -14.07 16.14
N LEU A 233 -13.58 -12.86 15.56
CA LEU A 233 -14.70 -12.40 14.73
C LEU A 233 -14.84 -13.27 13.47
N SER A 234 -13.71 -13.63 12.84
CA SER A 234 -13.68 -14.55 11.71
C SER A 234 -14.14 -15.96 12.09
N LEU A 235 -13.76 -16.47 13.26
CA LEU A 235 -14.22 -17.78 13.75
C LEU A 235 -15.74 -17.81 14.02
N MET A 236 -16.30 -16.72 14.56
CA MET A 236 -17.75 -16.61 14.82
C MET A 236 -18.61 -16.73 13.55
N VAL A 237 -18.06 -16.35 12.40
CA VAL A 237 -18.73 -16.44 11.08
C VAL A 237 -18.32 -17.68 10.29
N GLY A 238 -17.59 -18.61 10.94
CA GLY A 238 -17.24 -19.95 10.42
C GLY A 238 -15.81 -20.10 9.88
N GLY A 239 -15.01 -19.03 9.92
CA GLY A 239 -13.57 -19.06 9.63
C GLY A 239 -13.20 -19.61 8.24
N ASN A 240 -11.94 -20.00 8.10
CA ASN A 240 -11.43 -20.58 6.85
C ASN A 240 -11.96 -22.01 6.60
N GLU A 241 -12.46 -22.69 7.63
CA GLU A 241 -13.03 -24.04 7.52
C GLU A 241 -14.30 -24.04 6.65
N ARG A 242 -15.13 -22.99 6.71
CA ARG A 242 -16.26 -22.83 5.80
C ARG A 242 -15.84 -22.63 4.34
N LEU A 243 -14.70 -21.98 4.11
CA LEU A 243 -14.12 -21.81 2.78
C LEU A 243 -13.64 -23.15 2.22
N ILE A 244 -12.99 -23.95 3.04
CA ILE A 244 -12.50 -25.30 2.68
C ILE A 244 -13.69 -26.26 2.45
N ALA A 245 -14.73 -26.20 3.29
CA ALA A 245 -15.92 -27.02 3.14
C ALA A 245 -16.75 -26.69 1.88
N MET A 246 -16.47 -25.55 1.24
CA MET A 246 -17.12 -25.11 0.00
C MET A 246 -16.17 -25.13 -1.20
N GLU A 247 -15.08 -25.87 -1.10
CA GLU A 247 -14.16 -26.11 -2.21
C GLU A 247 -14.92 -26.77 -3.38
N GLY A 248 -14.89 -26.13 -4.56
CA GLY A 248 -15.65 -26.55 -5.75
C GLY A 248 -17.08 -25.99 -5.86
N ALA A 249 -17.54 -25.19 -4.89
CA ALA A 249 -18.86 -24.55 -4.96
C ALA A 249 -18.88 -23.39 -6.00
N SER A 250 -20.02 -23.18 -6.65
CA SER A 250 -20.18 -22.08 -7.61
C SER A 250 -20.11 -20.70 -6.93
N VAL A 251 -19.57 -19.69 -7.62
CA VAL A 251 -19.41 -18.32 -7.07
C VAL A 251 -20.69 -17.73 -6.45
N PRO A 252 -21.89 -17.89 -7.05
CA PRO A 252 -23.13 -17.41 -6.42
C PRO A 252 -23.45 -18.10 -5.09
N SER A 253 -23.14 -19.40 -4.97
CA SER A 253 -23.34 -20.18 -3.75
C SER A 253 -22.33 -19.83 -2.65
N LEU A 254 -21.09 -19.51 -3.04
CA LEU A 254 -20.09 -18.97 -2.13
C LEU A 254 -20.52 -17.60 -1.59
N LEU A 255 -21.02 -16.71 -2.45
CA LEU A 255 -21.44 -15.37 -2.04
C LEU A 255 -22.65 -15.39 -1.10
N SER A 256 -23.62 -16.28 -1.32
CA SER A 256 -24.79 -16.39 -0.44
C SER A 256 -24.45 -17.02 0.91
N ALA A 257 -23.57 -18.02 0.94
CA ALA A 257 -23.17 -18.70 2.16
C ALA A 257 -22.13 -17.91 2.99
N LEU A 258 -21.19 -17.24 2.31
CA LEU A 258 -20.08 -16.51 2.93
C LEU A 258 -20.36 -15.01 3.06
N GLY A 259 -21.46 -14.49 2.52
CA GLY A 259 -21.80 -13.07 2.54
C GLY A 259 -21.66 -12.40 3.91
N PRO A 260 -22.22 -12.95 5.01
CA PRO A 260 -22.03 -12.39 6.34
C PRO A 260 -20.57 -12.40 6.82
N MET A 261 -19.82 -13.47 6.52
CA MET A 261 -18.40 -13.56 6.85
C MET A 261 -17.58 -12.52 6.08
N LEU A 262 -17.82 -12.41 4.77
CA LEU A 262 -17.17 -11.43 3.90
C LEU A 262 -17.47 -10.01 4.35
N ALA A 263 -18.70 -9.72 4.79
CA ALA A 263 -19.07 -8.41 5.32
C ALA A 263 -18.31 -8.07 6.60
N VAL A 264 -18.21 -8.99 7.56
CA VAL A 264 -17.44 -8.77 8.80
C VAL A 264 -15.96 -8.58 8.49
N SER A 265 -15.38 -9.47 7.67
CA SER A 265 -13.98 -9.39 7.25
C SER A 265 -13.68 -8.09 6.51
N LEU A 266 -14.58 -7.63 5.63
CA LEU A 266 -14.47 -6.36 4.93
C LEU A 266 -14.40 -5.18 5.90
N VAL A 267 -15.32 -5.11 6.87
CA VAL A 267 -15.37 -4.02 7.85
C VAL A 267 -14.10 -4.01 8.70
N VAL A 268 -13.70 -5.16 9.22
CA VAL A 268 -12.49 -5.27 10.05
C VAL A 268 -11.26 -4.88 9.24
N GLN A 269 -11.09 -5.43 8.04
CA GLN A 269 -9.95 -5.13 7.17
C GLN A 269 -9.91 -3.65 6.79
N ALA A 270 -11.06 -3.02 6.54
CA ALA A 270 -11.14 -1.61 6.19
C ALA A 270 -10.72 -0.70 7.36
N VAL A 271 -11.15 -1.01 8.59
CA VAL A 271 -10.73 -0.26 9.80
C VAL A 271 -9.23 -0.42 10.03
N LEU A 272 -8.71 -1.64 9.94
CA LEU A 272 -7.28 -1.90 10.11
C LEU A 272 -6.45 -1.17 9.04
N SER A 273 -6.88 -1.23 7.78
CA SER A 273 -6.19 -0.56 6.67
C SER A 273 -6.15 0.95 6.87
N ALA A 274 -7.27 1.57 7.27
CA ALA A 274 -7.34 3.00 7.56
C ALA A 274 -6.39 3.41 8.70
N ALA A 275 -6.35 2.63 9.79
CA ALA A 275 -5.47 2.90 10.92
C ALA A 275 -3.99 2.73 10.54
N GLN A 276 -3.64 1.66 9.83
CA GLN A 276 -2.27 1.40 9.37
C GLN A 276 -1.77 2.52 8.45
N VAL A 277 -2.58 2.97 7.52
CA VAL A 277 -2.21 4.02 6.58
C VAL A 277 -2.12 5.39 7.28
N ALA A 278 -2.96 5.69 8.27
CA ALA A 278 -2.76 6.86 9.12
C ALA A 278 -1.41 6.83 9.86
N ILE A 279 -1.04 5.68 10.43
CA ILE A 279 0.23 5.48 11.13
C ILE A 279 1.43 5.59 10.19
N MET A 280 1.31 5.07 8.98
CA MET A 280 2.39 5.10 8.00
C MET A 280 2.60 6.50 7.41
N TYR A 281 1.53 7.23 7.08
CA TYR A 281 1.63 8.46 6.27
C TYR A 281 1.63 9.76 7.08
N ALA A 282 0.96 9.83 8.24
CA ALA A 282 0.92 11.04 9.06
C ALA A 282 2.32 11.54 9.50
N PRO A 283 3.30 10.67 9.86
CA PRO A 283 4.64 11.10 10.25
C PRO A 283 5.35 11.97 9.23
N PHE A 284 5.19 11.71 7.93
CA PHE A 284 5.81 12.49 6.87
C PHE A 284 5.26 13.92 6.79
N SER A 285 3.97 14.10 7.07
CA SER A 285 3.35 15.43 7.18
C SER A 285 3.85 16.20 8.42
N ALA A 286 4.02 15.51 9.55
CA ALA A 286 4.60 16.11 10.76
C ALA A 286 6.07 16.50 10.57
N ALA A 287 6.85 15.66 9.89
CA ALA A 287 8.23 15.95 9.53
C ALA A 287 8.32 17.16 8.58
N TYR A 288 7.43 17.24 7.60
CA TYR A 288 7.33 18.40 6.70
C TYR A 288 7.11 19.71 7.46
N LEU A 289 6.13 19.75 8.38
CA LEU A 289 5.85 20.95 9.19
C LEU A 289 7.07 21.38 10.03
N GLN A 290 7.74 20.42 10.68
CA GLN A 290 8.94 20.68 11.48
C GLN A 290 10.10 21.22 10.63
N LEU A 291 10.31 20.67 9.44
CA LEU A 291 11.34 21.15 8.52
C LEU A 291 11.06 22.57 8.00
N LYS A 292 9.79 22.98 7.98
CA LYS A 292 9.35 24.33 7.64
C LYS A 292 9.24 25.28 8.84
N GLY A 293 9.49 24.80 10.06
CA GLY A 293 9.34 25.59 11.29
C GLY A 293 7.89 25.96 11.63
N ALA A 294 6.91 25.23 11.08
CA ALA A 294 5.50 25.47 11.33
C ALA A 294 5.03 24.79 12.64
N PRO A 295 4.13 25.42 13.43
CA PRO A 295 3.58 24.83 14.64
C PRO A 295 2.77 23.57 14.33
N ARG A 296 2.82 22.59 15.25
CA ARG A 296 1.97 21.39 15.18
C ARG A 296 0.68 21.58 15.98
N PRO A 297 -0.46 21.03 15.50
CA PRO A 297 -1.71 20.97 16.25
C PRO A 297 -1.78 19.78 17.21
#